data_AF-A0AAR2IZJ3-F1
#
_entry.id   AF-A0AAR2IZJ3-F1
#
_cell.length_a   1.000
_cell.length_b   1.000
_cell.length_c   1.000
_cell.angle_alpha   90.00
_cell.angle_beta   90.00
_cell.angle_gamma   90.00
#
_symmetry.space_group_name_H-M   'P 1'
#
loop_
_entity.id
_entity.type
_entity.pdbx_description
1 polymer ?
#
loop_
_entity_poly.entity_id
_entity_poly.type
_entity_poly.pdbx_seq_one_letter_code
_entity_poly.pdbx_strand_id
1 'polypeptide(L)'
;MSLSGMFWIDPNLGCTSDAIQVFCNFTAGGQTCIHPLSTDKVAFGVSKVQMKFLHLLSISATQTITFHCYSDPANRDTTETHGAVRFQGWNGQVFEKNSPLQPHVLQDDCQVRDGRWQQSRFLLLAQDSAQLPTVNVQDLSPEQAGDQRHLEVGPVCFL
;
A
#
# COMPACT_ATOMS: atom_id res chain seq x y z
N MET A 1 -1.26 -5.22 30.25
CA MET A 1 -0.73 -4.79 28.94
C MET A 1 -1.85 -4.96 27.93
N SER A 2 -2.18 -3.92 27.15
CA SER A 2 -3.22 -4.05 26.12
C SER A 2 -2.66 -4.88 24.96
N LEU A 3 -3.42 -5.87 24.50
CA LEU A 3 -3.01 -6.74 23.39
C LEU A 3 -3.35 -6.05 22.06
N SER A 4 -2.43 -6.11 21.08
CA SER A 4 -2.70 -5.66 19.71
C SER A 4 -3.88 -6.44 19.13
N GLY A 5 -4.74 -5.78 18.34
CA GLY A 5 -5.99 -6.40 17.87
C GLY A 5 -6.90 -5.46 17.11
N MET A 6 -8.11 -5.95 16.80
CA MET A 6 -9.14 -5.17 16.10
C MET A 6 -9.97 -4.34 17.08
N PHE A 7 -10.13 -3.06 16.79
CA PHE A 7 -10.88 -2.10 17.61
C PHE A 7 -11.76 -1.21 16.73
N TRP A 8 -12.78 -0.62 17.33
CA TRP A 8 -13.55 0.48 16.74
C TRP A 8 -13.03 1.79 17.32
N ILE A 9 -12.67 2.72 16.44
CA ILE A 9 -12.24 4.06 16.83
C ILE A 9 -13.11 5.09 16.14
N ASP A 10 -13.27 6.24 16.78
CA ASP A 10 -13.97 7.39 16.22
C ASP A 10 -13.07 8.63 16.26
N PRO A 11 -12.17 8.80 15.26
CA PRO A 11 -11.24 9.93 15.19
C PRO A 11 -11.90 11.30 15.21
N ASN A 12 -13.11 11.43 14.66
CA ASN A 12 -13.83 12.71 14.60
C ASN A 12 -14.64 13.04 15.87
N LEU A 13 -14.75 12.08 16.81
CA LEU A 13 -15.42 12.18 18.12
C LEU A 13 -16.92 12.53 18.07
N GLY A 14 -17.53 12.57 16.88
CA GLY A 14 -18.88 13.05 16.66
C GLY A 14 -19.94 11.96 16.89
N CYS A 15 -20.63 11.59 15.82
CA CYS A 15 -21.68 10.57 15.89
C CYS A 15 -21.05 9.18 15.83
N THR A 16 -20.98 8.49 16.97
CA THR A 16 -20.28 7.20 17.11
C THR A 16 -20.71 6.09 16.14
N SER A 17 -21.83 6.25 15.43
CA SER A 17 -22.28 5.33 14.38
C SER A 17 -21.38 5.31 13.14
N ASP A 18 -20.55 6.34 12.92
CA ASP A 18 -19.60 6.41 11.80
C ASP A 18 -18.17 6.01 12.19
N ALA A 19 -18.01 5.42 13.39
CA ALA A 19 -16.76 4.83 13.84
C ALA A 19 -16.24 3.80 12.84
N ILE A 20 -14.92 3.63 12.80
CA ILE A 20 -14.24 2.76 11.86
C ILE A 20 -13.55 1.61 12.58
N GLN A 21 -13.55 0.45 11.95
CA GLN A 21 -12.83 -0.71 12.45
C GLN A 21 -11.36 -0.66 11.98
N VAL A 22 -10.43 -0.80 12.92
CA VAL A 22 -8.98 -0.71 12.68
C VAL A 22 -8.25 -1.81 13.44
N PHE A 23 -7.03 -2.10 13.03
CA PHE A 23 -6.08 -2.87 13.83
C PHE A 23 -5.20 -1.91 14.63
N CYS A 24 -5.22 -1.99 15.95
CA CYS A 24 -4.30 -1.23 16.81
C CYS A 24 -3.09 -2.11 17.18
N ASN A 25 -1.89 -1.66 16.83
CA ASN A 25 -0.64 -2.33 17.18
C ASN A 25 0.02 -1.64 18.39
N PHE A 26 -0.35 -2.07 19.60
CA PHE A 26 0.21 -1.51 20.84
C PHE A 26 1.67 -1.92 21.09
N THR A 27 2.17 -2.95 20.40
CA THR A 27 3.60 -3.30 20.43
C THR A 27 4.47 -2.42 19.54
N ALA A 28 3.87 -1.69 18.58
CA ALA A 28 4.55 -0.78 17.66
C ALA A 28 4.19 0.69 17.95
N GLY A 29 4.24 1.10 19.22
CA GLY A 29 3.98 2.49 19.60
C GLY A 29 2.51 2.93 19.53
N GLY A 30 1.57 2.01 19.34
CA GLY A 30 0.14 2.32 19.25
C GLY A 30 -0.36 2.62 17.83
N GLN A 31 0.32 2.13 16.80
CA GLN A 31 -0.08 2.32 15.41
C GLN A 31 -1.53 1.93 15.16
N THR A 32 -2.23 2.74 14.36
CA THR A 32 -3.60 2.51 13.90
C THR A 32 -3.57 2.11 12.44
N CYS A 33 -3.90 0.85 12.13
CA CYS A 33 -3.85 0.28 10.79
C CYS A 33 -5.24 0.07 10.21
N ILE A 34 -5.48 0.61 9.01
CA ILE A 34 -6.71 0.44 8.24
C ILE A 34 -6.43 -0.55 7.11
N HIS A 35 -7.21 -1.63 7.06
CA HIS A 35 -7.14 -2.60 5.97
C HIS A 35 -7.94 -2.10 4.75
N PRO A 36 -7.51 -2.43 3.53
CA PRO A 36 -8.32 -2.14 2.36
C PRO A 36 -9.60 -2.98 2.35
N LEU A 37 -10.61 -2.54 1.60
CA LEU A 37 -11.87 -3.27 1.39
C LEU A 37 -11.64 -4.61 0.69
N SER A 38 -10.61 -4.68 -0.15
CA SER A 38 -10.12 -5.89 -0.79
C SER A 38 -8.63 -5.77 -1.02
N THR A 39 -7.89 -6.87 -0.95
CA THR A 39 -6.44 -6.85 -1.13
C THR A 39 -6.03 -6.55 -2.56
N ASP A 40 -6.90 -6.72 -3.56
CA ASP A 40 -6.59 -6.48 -4.97
C ASP A 40 -6.79 -5.02 -5.44
N LYS A 41 -7.24 -4.13 -4.54
CA LYS A 41 -7.63 -2.75 -4.89
C LYS A 41 -7.22 -1.74 -3.82
N VAL A 42 -6.76 -0.58 -4.26
CA VAL A 42 -6.46 0.58 -3.40
C VAL A 42 -7.74 1.31 -2.97
N ALA A 43 -8.57 0.63 -2.19
CA ALA A 43 -9.86 1.15 -1.71
C ALA A 43 -10.00 0.89 -0.21
N PHE A 44 -10.31 1.94 0.56
CA PHE A 44 -10.46 1.89 2.01
C PHE A 44 -11.87 2.30 2.43
N GLY A 45 -12.49 1.53 3.32
CA GLY A 45 -13.85 1.73 3.81
C GLY A 45 -14.01 2.85 4.83
N VAL A 46 -13.26 3.95 4.67
CA VAL A 46 -13.18 5.04 5.64
C VAL A 46 -13.66 6.33 4.97
N SER A 47 -14.57 7.05 5.63
CA SER A 47 -15.07 8.31 5.12
C SER A 47 -13.96 9.37 5.03
N LYS A 48 -14.08 10.33 4.11
CA LYS A 48 -13.11 11.43 3.98
C LYS A 48 -12.93 12.21 5.29
N VAL A 49 -13.99 12.33 6.09
CA VAL A 49 -13.93 13.03 7.38
C VAL A 49 -13.07 12.24 8.35
N GLN A 50 -13.37 10.95 8.55
CA GLN A 50 -12.59 10.11 9.46
C GLN A 50 -11.11 10.02 9.04
N MET A 51 -10.83 9.91 7.74
CA MET A 51 -9.47 9.92 7.21
C MET A 51 -8.72 11.23 7.50
N LYS A 52 -9.39 12.40 7.35
CA LYS A 52 -8.78 13.70 7.69
C LYS A 52 -8.41 13.80 9.16
N PHE A 53 -9.26 13.32 10.07
CA PHE A 53 -8.95 13.32 11.49
C PHE A 53 -7.79 12.37 11.81
N LEU A 54 -7.71 11.21 11.17
CA LEU A 54 -6.53 10.35 11.30
C LEU A 54 -5.25 11.06 10.87
N HIS A 55 -5.26 11.78 9.74
CA HIS A 55 -4.09 12.58 9.34
C HIS A 55 -3.73 13.66 10.37
N LEU A 56 -4.72 14.37 10.91
CA LEU A 56 -4.49 15.42 11.93
C LEU A 56 -3.93 14.86 13.24
N LEU A 57 -4.26 13.62 13.57
CA LEU A 57 -3.87 12.94 14.81
C LEU A 57 -2.61 12.09 14.66
N SER A 58 -2.01 12.04 13.47
CA SER A 58 -0.87 11.17 13.16
C SER A 58 0.27 11.97 12.54
N ILE A 59 1.49 11.72 13.01
CA ILE A 59 2.70 12.36 12.51
C ILE A 59 3.29 11.63 11.30
N SER A 60 2.96 10.36 11.12
CA SER A 60 3.52 9.55 10.04
C SER A 60 2.56 8.47 9.58
N ALA A 61 2.81 7.95 8.38
CA ALA A 61 2.08 6.81 7.86
C ALA A 61 3.01 5.85 7.11
N THR A 62 2.65 4.58 7.13
CA THR A 62 3.37 3.53 6.39
C THR A 62 2.39 2.63 5.68
N GLN A 63 2.74 2.15 4.49
CA GLN A 63 1.93 1.19 3.75
C GLN A 63 2.83 0.27 2.93
N THR A 64 2.47 -1.01 2.85
CA THR A 64 3.17 -1.98 1.97
C THR A 64 2.30 -2.30 0.77
N ILE A 65 2.89 -2.31 -0.43
CA ILE A 65 2.26 -2.75 -1.67
C ILE A 65 3.08 -3.89 -2.26
N THR A 66 2.44 -4.98 -2.62
CA THR A 66 3.08 -6.17 -3.19
C THR A 66 2.54 -6.42 -4.59
N PHE A 67 3.43 -6.73 -5.53
CA PHE A 67 3.08 -7.29 -6.83
C PHE A 67 3.43 -8.75 -6.85
N HIS A 68 2.48 -9.58 -7.24
CA HIS A 68 2.69 -10.96 -7.60
C HIS A 68 2.81 -11.04 -9.11
N CYS A 69 3.89 -11.61 -9.61
CA CYS A 69 4.20 -11.67 -11.02
C CYS A 69 4.41 -13.12 -11.45
N TYR A 70 3.86 -13.47 -12.60
CA TYR A 70 4.13 -14.71 -13.29
C TYR A 70 4.63 -14.40 -14.69
N SER A 71 5.73 -15.01 -15.08
CA SER A 71 6.34 -14.87 -16.38
C SER A 71 6.18 -16.17 -17.19
N ASP A 72 5.67 -16.06 -18.41
CA ASP A 72 5.48 -17.23 -19.29
C ASP A 72 6.84 -17.70 -19.84
N PRO A 73 7.27 -18.96 -19.59
CA PRO A 73 8.52 -19.51 -20.12
C PRO A 73 8.62 -19.51 -21.65
N ALA A 74 7.49 -19.44 -22.35
CA ALA A 74 7.45 -19.34 -23.81
C ALA A 74 8.00 -18.00 -24.33
N ASN A 75 8.10 -16.98 -23.45
CA ASN A 75 8.51 -15.64 -23.81
C ASN A 75 10.02 -15.46 -23.59
N ARG A 76 10.79 -15.62 -24.67
CA ARG A 76 12.26 -15.83 -24.60
C ARG A 76 13.13 -14.61 -24.87
N ASP A 77 12.56 -13.44 -25.16
CA ASP A 77 13.36 -12.25 -25.44
C ASP A 77 12.60 -10.98 -25.06
N THR A 78 13.22 -10.15 -24.20
CA THR A 78 13.68 -8.79 -24.55
C THR A 78 14.31 -8.13 -23.33
N THR A 79 15.42 -7.43 -23.55
CA THR A 79 15.99 -6.44 -22.64
C THR A 79 14.94 -5.35 -22.40
N GLU A 80 14.14 -5.47 -21.35
CA GLU A 80 13.07 -4.52 -21.07
C GLU A 80 13.43 -3.60 -19.91
N THR A 81 13.39 -2.31 -20.20
CA THR A 81 13.37 -1.26 -19.20
C THR A 81 12.05 -1.36 -18.44
N HIS A 82 12.07 -2.08 -17.33
CA HIS A 82 10.96 -2.12 -16.39
C HIS A 82 10.53 -0.69 -16.05
N GLY A 83 9.30 -0.34 -16.41
CA GLY A 83 8.68 0.90 -15.95
C GLY A 83 8.70 0.90 -14.43
N ALA A 84 9.20 1.99 -13.82
CA ALA A 84 9.18 2.11 -12.38
C ALA A 84 7.73 2.29 -11.94
N VAL A 85 7.20 1.38 -11.12
CA VAL A 85 5.85 1.50 -10.57
C VAL A 85 5.72 2.81 -9.80
N ARG A 86 4.57 3.47 -9.95
CA ARG A 86 4.27 4.74 -9.30
C ARG A 86 3.04 4.62 -8.43
N PHE A 87 3.14 5.09 -7.19
CA PHE A 87 2.05 5.04 -6.21
C PHE A 87 1.59 6.46 -5.91
N GLN A 88 0.36 6.79 -6.26
CA GLN A 88 -0.21 8.09 -5.93
C GLN A 88 -0.81 8.06 -4.52
N GLY A 89 -0.36 8.96 -3.68
CA GLY A 89 -0.82 9.16 -2.32
C GLY A 89 -2.13 9.94 -2.22
N TRP A 90 -2.70 9.99 -1.02
CA TRP A 90 -3.97 10.67 -0.72
C TRP A 90 -3.95 12.18 -1.04
N ASN A 91 -2.83 12.85 -0.80
CA ASN A 91 -2.63 14.27 -1.15
C ASN A 91 -2.26 14.50 -2.62
N GLY A 92 -2.23 13.45 -3.45
CA GLY A 92 -1.90 13.52 -4.87
C GLY A 92 -0.40 13.45 -5.21
N GLN A 93 0.50 13.49 -4.22
CA GLN A 93 1.93 13.27 -4.46
C GLN A 93 2.19 11.82 -4.88
N VAL A 94 3.31 11.59 -5.58
CA VAL A 94 3.64 10.29 -6.17
C VAL A 94 4.93 9.76 -5.56
N PHE A 95 4.87 8.51 -5.10
CA PHE A 95 6.03 7.74 -4.70
C PHE A 95 6.59 7.04 -5.94
N GLU A 96 7.83 7.36 -6.31
CA GLU A 96 8.47 6.84 -7.53
C GLU A 96 9.99 6.79 -7.41
N LYS A 97 10.64 6.03 -8.30
CA LYS A 97 12.10 5.90 -8.31
C LYS A 97 12.77 7.24 -8.61
N ASN A 98 13.90 7.52 -7.95
CA ASN A 98 14.68 8.76 -8.12
C ASN A 98 13.93 10.05 -7.71
N SER A 99 12.93 9.96 -6.83
CA SER A 99 12.26 11.12 -6.23
C SER A 99 12.49 11.18 -4.71
N PRO A 100 12.22 12.32 -4.05
CA PRO A 100 12.27 12.42 -2.59
C PRO A 100 11.33 11.44 -1.87
N LEU A 101 10.27 10.99 -2.54
CA LEU A 101 9.29 10.02 -2.04
C LEU A 101 9.57 8.61 -2.61
N GLN A 102 10.84 8.23 -2.73
CA GLN A 102 11.20 6.93 -3.27
C GLN A 102 10.68 5.79 -2.37
N PRO A 103 9.92 4.82 -2.92
CA PRO A 103 9.56 3.59 -2.22
C PRO A 103 10.79 2.80 -1.80
N HIS A 104 10.77 2.23 -0.59
CA HIS A 104 11.77 1.25 -0.20
C HIS A 104 11.40 -0.11 -0.82
N VAL A 105 12.36 -0.74 -1.50
CA VAL A 105 12.18 -2.06 -2.09
C VAL A 105 12.57 -3.11 -1.06
N LEU A 106 11.58 -3.84 -0.54
CA LEU A 106 11.80 -4.92 0.43
C LEU A 106 12.23 -6.22 -0.26
N GLN A 107 11.72 -6.44 -1.46
CA GLN A 107 11.95 -7.63 -2.29
C GLN A 107 11.65 -7.26 -3.75
N ASP A 108 12.44 -7.74 -4.71
CA ASP A 108 12.19 -7.48 -6.14
C ASP A 108 12.52 -8.71 -6.99
N ASP A 109 11.67 -9.72 -6.92
CA ASP A 109 11.87 -11.00 -7.62
C ASP A 109 11.04 -11.11 -8.91
N CYS A 110 10.21 -10.12 -9.26
CA CYS A 110 9.42 -10.14 -10.50
C CYS A 110 10.26 -10.17 -11.79
N GLN A 111 11.57 -9.93 -11.70
CA GLN A 111 12.53 -10.08 -12.81
C GLN A 111 12.91 -11.54 -13.07
N VAL A 112 12.64 -12.45 -12.13
CA VAL A 112 12.97 -13.87 -12.26
C VAL A 112 12.00 -14.53 -13.23
N ARG A 113 12.51 -15.04 -14.35
CA ARG A 113 11.74 -15.72 -15.42
C ARG A 113 11.85 -17.25 -15.35
N ASP A 114 11.42 -17.83 -14.24
CA ASP A 114 11.50 -19.27 -13.97
C ASP A 114 10.18 -20.02 -14.18
N GLY A 115 9.14 -19.35 -14.68
CA GLY A 115 7.80 -19.93 -14.84
C GLY A 115 7.09 -20.18 -13.51
N ARG A 116 7.49 -19.49 -12.44
CA ARG A 116 6.83 -19.54 -11.14
C ARG A 116 6.32 -18.16 -10.76
N TRP A 117 5.41 -18.15 -9.78
CA TRP A 117 4.97 -16.90 -9.17
C TRP A 117 6.09 -16.34 -8.30
N GLN A 118 6.42 -15.09 -8.56
CA GLN A 118 7.39 -14.29 -7.84
C GLN A 118 6.69 -13.06 -7.24
N GLN A 119 7.39 -12.33 -6.39
CA GLN A 119 6.85 -11.11 -5.80
C GLN A 119 7.86 -9.98 -5.71
N SER A 120 7.38 -8.75 -5.91
CA SER A 120 8.10 -7.53 -5.59
C SER A 120 7.31 -6.75 -4.55
N ARG A 121 7.96 -6.38 -3.45
CA ARG A 121 7.34 -5.78 -2.27
C ARG A 121 7.92 -4.38 -2.02
N PHE A 122 7.05 -3.40 -1.91
CA PHE A 122 7.39 -1.99 -1.76
C PHE A 122 6.84 -1.47 -0.44
N LEU A 123 7.69 -0.79 0.34
CA LEU A 123 7.33 -0.09 1.56
C LEU A 123 7.32 1.41 1.30
N LEU A 124 6.14 2.01 1.45
CA LEU A 124 5.92 3.45 1.39
C LEU A 124 6.02 4.00 2.81
N LEU A 125 6.97 4.91 3.04
CA LEU A 125 7.17 5.61 4.31
C LEU A 125 6.85 7.09 4.11
N ALA A 126 5.91 7.62 4.91
CA ALA A 126 5.47 8.99 4.82
C ALA A 126 5.70 9.72 6.16
N GLN A 127 6.52 10.78 6.12
CA GLN A 127 6.70 11.71 7.25
C GLN A 127 5.58 12.76 7.32
N ASP A 128 4.80 12.89 6.25
CA ASP A 128 3.51 13.59 6.26
C ASP A 128 2.42 12.53 6.10
N SER A 129 1.63 12.31 7.15
CA SER A 129 0.60 11.27 7.15
C SER A 129 -0.44 11.45 6.05
N ALA A 130 -0.63 12.68 5.52
CA ALA A 130 -1.54 12.97 4.42
C ALA A 130 -1.07 12.44 3.05
N GLN A 131 0.17 11.93 2.95
CA GLN A 131 0.68 11.29 1.73
C GLN A 131 0.14 9.87 1.53
N LEU A 132 -0.38 9.21 2.56
CA LEU A 132 -0.98 7.88 2.48
C LEU A 132 -2.46 7.94 2.89
N PRO A 133 -3.31 6.96 2.57
CA PRO A 133 -3.03 5.74 1.80
C PRO A 133 -2.71 6.03 0.32
N THR A 134 -2.16 5.01 -0.35
CA THR A 134 -2.17 4.95 -1.81
C THR A 134 -3.61 4.93 -2.31
N VAL A 135 -3.92 5.83 -3.26
CA VAL A 135 -5.24 5.94 -3.90
C VAL A 135 -5.22 5.48 -5.35
N ASN A 136 -4.05 5.39 -5.96
CA ASN A 136 -3.87 4.92 -7.32
C ASN A 136 -2.50 4.27 -7.50
N VAL A 137 -2.43 3.25 -8.34
CA VAL A 137 -1.21 2.54 -8.71
C VAL A 137 -1.11 2.54 -10.23
N GLN A 138 -0.03 3.11 -10.75
CA GLN A 138 0.20 3.23 -12.20
C GLN A 138 1.23 2.22 -12.67
N ASP A 139 1.22 1.92 -13.96
CA ASP A 139 2.16 1.00 -14.62
C ASP A 139 2.02 -0.47 -14.16
N LEU A 140 0.76 -0.90 -13.98
CA LEU A 140 0.37 -2.26 -13.57
C LEU A 140 0.33 -3.30 -14.71
N SER A 141 0.42 -2.86 -15.96
CA SER A 141 0.18 -3.73 -17.10
C SER A 141 1.22 -4.86 -17.18
N PRO A 142 0.81 -6.10 -17.52
CA PRO A 142 1.75 -7.15 -17.87
C PRO A 142 2.55 -6.70 -19.10
N GLU A 143 3.86 -6.93 -19.05
CA GLU A 143 4.80 -6.43 -20.05
C GLU A 143 4.63 -7.15 -21.39
N GLN A 144 4.23 -8.43 -21.36
CA GLN A 144 4.13 -9.28 -22.55
C GLN A 144 2.89 -10.19 -22.53
N ALA A 145 2.48 -10.69 -23.70
CA ALA A 145 1.36 -11.62 -23.81
C ALA A 145 1.70 -12.96 -23.12
N GLY A 146 0.83 -13.39 -22.20
CA GLY A 146 1.03 -14.61 -21.39
C GLY A 146 1.50 -14.33 -19.96
N ASP A 147 2.16 -13.19 -19.72
CA ASP A 147 2.55 -12.78 -18.38
C ASP A 147 1.32 -12.35 -17.56
N GLN A 148 1.37 -12.59 -16.24
CA GLN A 148 0.32 -12.20 -15.32
C GLN A 148 0.89 -11.35 -14.18
N ARG A 149 0.11 -10.35 -13.77
CA ARG A 149 0.41 -9.52 -12.60
C ARG A 149 -0.84 -9.41 -11.71
N HIS A 150 -0.63 -9.50 -10.41
CA HIS A 150 -1.67 -9.33 -9.40
C HIS A 150 -1.18 -8.36 -8.32
N LEU A 151 -2.00 -7.38 -8.00
CA LEU A 151 -1.74 -6.40 -6.95
C LEU A 151 -2.23 -6.96 -5.60
N GLU A 152 -1.41 -6.83 -4.56
CA GLU A 152 -1.81 -7.00 -3.18
C GLU A 152 -1.50 -5.71 -2.39
N VAL A 153 -2.56 -5.10 -1.88
CA VAL A 153 -2.56 -3.85 -1.10
C VAL A 153 -2.55 -4.22 0.38
N GLY A 154 -1.49 -3.82 1.08
CA GLY A 154 -1.40 -3.93 2.52
C GLY A 154 -2.17 -2.82 3.24
N PRO A 155 -2.37 -2.96 4.57
CA PRO A 155 -2.98 -1.91 5.37
C PRO A 155 -2.14 -0.63 5.35
N VAL A 156 -2.80 0.51 5.47
CA VAL A 156 -2.15 1.78 5.80
C VAL A 156 -2.12 1.92 7.32
N CYS A 157 -0.95 2.12 7.89
CA CYS A 157 -0.75 2.26 9.33
C CYS A 157 -0.29 3.68 9.67
N PHE A 158 -1.00 4.29 10.60
CA PHE A 158 -0.76 5.65 11.09
C PHE A 158 -0.16 5.60 12.49
N LEU A 159 0.79 6.51 12.76
CA LEU A 159 1.40 6.72 14.07
C LEU A 159 1.35 8.21 14.45
#